data_AF-A0A4Q2Y3X5-F1
#
_entry.id   AF-A0A4Q2Y3X5-F1
#
_cell.length_a   1.000
_cell.length_b   1.000
_cell.length_c   1.000
_cell.angle_alpha   90.00
_cell.angle_beta   90.00
_cell.angle_gamma   90.00
#
_symmetry.space_group_name_H-M   'P 1'
#
loop_
_entity.id
_entity.type
_entity.pdbx_description
1 polymer ?
#
loop_
_entity_poly.entity_id
_entity_poly.type
_entity_poly.pdbx_seq_one_letter_code
_entity_poly.pdbx_strand_id
1 'polypeptide(L)' 'MHSRFIFDAHLDLAMNAIEWNRDLRLPLEEVRATEAHLKDKPDRGHGTVTLPEMRRAGIGLCVAT' A
#
# COMPACT_ATOMS: atom_id res chain seq x y z
N MET A 1 -16.56 21.88 4.79
CA MET A 1 -15.77 21.12 5.79
C MET A 1 -14.31 21.21 5.37
N HIS A 2 -13.40 21.63 6.25
CA HIS A 2 -11.97 21.63 5.93
C HIS A 2 -11.50 20.17 5.83
N SER A 3 -11.03 19.76 4.66
CA SER A 3 -10.33 18.48 4.51
C SER A 3 -9.05 18.54 5.33
N ARG A 4 -8.86 17.58 6.24
CA ARG A 4 -7.65 17.52 7.07
C ARG A 4 -6.50 17.05 6.19
N PHE A 5 -5.44 17.84 6.10
CA PHE A 5 -4.22 17.39 5.43
C PHE A 5 -3.50 16.36 6.32
N ILE A 6 -3.44 15.12 5.86
CA ILE A 6 -2.75 14.04 6.57
C ILE A 6 -1.35 13.88 5.97
N PHE A 7 -0.35 13.99 6.84
CA PHE A 7 1.04 13.68 6.54
C PHE A 7 1.45 12.43 7.32
N ASP A 8 1.86 11.39 6.59
CA ASP A 8 2.38 10.16 7.19
C ASP A 8 3.92 10.20 7.22
N ALA A 9 4.51 10.02 8.40
CA ALA A 9 5.94 10.16 8.58
C ALA A 9 6.73 8.95 8.06
N HIS A 10 6.09 7.80 7.79
CA HIS A 10 6.79 6.59 7.38
C HIS A 10 5.86 5.51 6.80
N LEU A 11 6.02 5.20 5.51
CA LEU A 11 5.38 4.06 4.84
C LEU A 11 6.39 3.23 4.03
N ASP A 12 6.36 1.91 4.16
CA ASP A 12 7.25 1.01 3.41
C ASP A 12 6.80 0.77 1.95
N LEU A 13 6.49 1.82 1.18
CA LEU A 13 5.92 1.68 -0.16
C LEU A 13 6.92 1.10 -1.17
N ALA A 14 8.16 1.58 -1.21
CA ALA A 14 9.16 1.08 -2.15
C ALA A 14 9.59 -0.35 -1.79
N MET A 15 9.73 -0.68 -0.50
CA MET A 15 9.94 -2.06 -0.08
C MET A 15 8.79 -2.98 -0.53
N ASN A 16 7.53 -2.54 -0.38
CA ASN A 16 6.37 -3.32 -0.84
C ASN A 16 6.36 -3.48 -2.38
N ALA A 17 6.72 -2.43 -3.11
CA ALA A 17 6.75 -2.45 -4.56
C ALA A 17 7.87 -3.35 -5.10
N ILE A 18 9.06 -3.30 -4.51
CA ILE A 18 10.26 -3.96 -5.04
C ILE A 18 10.41 -5.36 -4.47
N GLU A 19 10.46 -5.52 -3.14
CA GLU A 19 10.74 -6.80 -2.49
C GLU A 19 9.54 -7.77 -2.59
N TRP A 20 8.33 -7.23 -2.47
CA TRP A 20 7.10 -8.01 -2.69
C TRP A 20 6.62 -7.98 -4.14
N ASN A 21 7.20 -7.17 -5.02
CA ASN A 21 6.72 -7.07 -6.41
C ASN A 21 5.22 -6.71 -6.50
N ARG A 22 4.73 -5.83 -5.60
CA ARG A 22 3.34 -5.38 -5.57
C ARG A 22 3.13 -4.21 -6.52
N ASP A 23 2.11 -4.28 -7.36
CA ASP A 23 1.65 -3.09 -8.09
C ASP A 23 0.79 -2.21 -7.18
N LEU A 24 1.39 -1.17 -6.60
CA LEU A 24 0.72 -0.24 -5.70
C LEU A 24 -0.29 0.70 -6.39
N ARG A 25 -0.48 0.58 -7.71
CA ARG A 25 -1.51 1.33 -8.43
C ARG A 25 -2.87 0.64 -8.38
N LEU A 26 -2.89 -0.65 -8.06
CA LEU A 26 -4.12 -1.44 -7.94
C LEU A 26 -4.76 -1.24 -6.56
N PRO A 27 -6.10 -1.43 -6.46
CA PRO A 27 -6.78 -1.54 -5.17
C PRO A 27 -6.18 -2.65 -4.31
N LEU A 28 -6.21 -2.45 -2.99
CA LEU A 28 -5.62 -3.40 -2.04
C LEU A 28 -6.18 -4.82 -2.19
N GLU A 29 -7.47 -4.95 -2.46
CA GLU A 29 -8.13 -6.25 -2.67
C GLU A 29 -7.56 -7.01 -3.87
N GLU A 30 -7.22 -6.32 -4.95
CA GLU A 30 -6.65 -6.94 -6.15
C GLU A 30 -5.22 -7.41 -5.89
N VAL A 31 -4.41 -6.59 -5.21
CA VAL A 31 -3.06 -6.98 -4.79
C VAL A 31 -3.11 -8.24 -3.92
N ARG A 32 -4.01 -8.28 -2.92
CA ARG A 32 -4.12 -9.45 -2.04
C ARG A 32 -4.63 -10.69 -2.78
N ALA A 33 -5.56 -10.53 -3.71
CA ALA A 33 -6.09 -11.64 -4.51
C ALA A 33 -5.01 -12.26 -5.41
N THR A 34 -4.18 -11.43 -6.05
CA THR A 34 -3.06 -11.91 -6.89
C THR A 34 -1.99 -12.62 -6.07
N GLU A 35 -1.82 -12.29 -4.79
CA GLU A 35 -0.85 -12.94 -3.91
C GLU A 35 -1.38 -14.18 -3.17
N ALA A 36 -2.69 -14.44 -3.18
CA ALA A 36 -3.34 -15.45 -2.32
C ALA A 36 -2.81 -16.89 -2.48
N HIS A 37 -2.18 -17.18 -3.62
CA HIS A 37 -1.59 -18.50 -3.92
C HIS A 37 -0.08 -18.56 -3.65
N LEU A 38 0.57 -17.43 -3.36
CA LEU A 38 2.00 -17.33 -3.10
C LEU A 38 2.31 -17.60 -1.62
N LYS A 39 3.42 -18.29 -1.37
CA LYS A 39 3.87 -18.67 -0.02
C LYS A 39 5.36 -18.36 0.23
N ASP A 40 5.97 -17.62 -0.68
CA ASP A 40 7.40 -17.28 -0.68
C ASP A 40 7.78 -16.23 0.37
N LYS A 41 6.82 -15.41 0.80
CA LYS A 41 7.02 -14.36 1.82
C LYS A 41 5.93 -14.41 2.91
N PRO A 42 6.25 -14.04 4.17
CA PRO A 42 5.34 -14.22 5.32
C PRO A 42 3.97 -13.50 5.22
N ASP A 43 3.91 -12.38 4.51
CA ASP A 43 2.78 -11.45 4.43
C ASP A 43 2.17 -11.36 3.01
N ARG A 44 2.40 -12.38 2.16
CA ARG A 44 1.62 -12.53 0.92
C ARG A 44 0.13 -12.52 1.22
N GLY A 45 -0.63 -11.74 0.44
CA GLY A 45 -2.06 -11.56 0.65
C GLY A 45 -2.42 -10.62 1.81
N HIS A 46 -1.44 -10.02 2.50
CA HIS A 46 -1.64 -9.20 3.69
C HIS A 46 -1.15 -7.75 3.57
N GLY A 47 -0.82 -7.27 2.37
CA GLY A 47 -0.48 -5.85 2.15
C GLY A 47 -1.53 -4.91 2.76
N THR A 48 -1.13 -3.76 3.29
CA THR A 48 -2.00 -2.88 4.11
C THR A 48 -2.47 -1.62 3.40
N VAL A 49 -1.66 -1.08 2.50
CA VAL A 49 -1.92 0.20 1.83
C VAL A 49 -1.37 0.18 0.40
N THR A 50 -2.12 0.76 -0.54
CA THR A 50 -1.64 1.10 -1.89
C THR A 50 -2.10 2.54 -2.22
N LEU A 51 -1.76 3.06 -3.41
CA LEU A 51 -2.04 4.46 -3.76
C LEU A 51 -3.56 4.80 -3.78
N PRO A 52 -4.47 3.93 -4.26
CA PRO A 52 -5.91 4.14 -4.11
C PRO A 52 -6.37 4.27 -2.65
N GLU A 53 -5.85 3.44 -1.73
CA GLU A 53 -6.15 3.47 -0.29
C GLU A 53 -5.71 4.80 0.33
N MET A 54 -4.49 5.25 0.02
CA MET A 54 -3.96 6.54 0.49
C MET A 54 -4.85 7.69 0.03
N ARG A 55 -5.26 7.68 -1.24
CA ARG A 55 -6.15 8.71 -1.81
C ARG A 55 -7.52 8.70 -1.13
N ARG A 56 -8.12 7.53 -0.92
CA ARG A 56 -9.41 7.38 -0.24
C ARG A 56 -9.36 7.84 1.21
N ALA A 57 -8.24 7.59 1.89
CA ALA A 57 -8.02 8.01 3.27
C ALA A 57 -7.67 9.51 3.42
N GLY A 58 -7.40 10.22 2.33
CA GLY A 58 -7.02 11.63 2.36
C GLY A 58 -5.57 11.88 2.78
N ILE A 59 -4.68 10.90 2.59
CA ILE A 59 -3.23 11.07 2.81
C ILE A 59 -2.66 11.96 1.69
N GLY A 60 -2.17 13.14 2.07
CA GLY A 60 -1.68 14.14 1.12
C GLY A 60 -0.17 14.06 0.88
N LEU A 61 0.59 13.55 1.84
CA LEU A 61 2.04 13.38 1.74
C LEU A 61 2.48 12.23 2.64
N CYS A 62 3.50 11.48 2.21
CA CYS A 62 4.20 10.53 3.06
C CYS A 62 5.71 10.59 2.82
N VAL A 63 6.49 10.14 3.80
CA VAL A 63 7.87 9.68 3.59
C VAL A 63 7.81 8.18 3.36
N ALA A 64 8.40 7.70 2.27
CA ALA A 64 8.33 6.29 1.91
C ALA A 64 9.71 5.64 1.69
N THR A 65 9.83 4.38 2.11
CA THR A 65 10.99 3.49 1.96
C THR A 65 10.68 2.26 1.13
#